data_AF-A0A397Y1Q2-F1
#
_entry.id   AF-A0A397Y1Q2-F1
#
_cell.length_a   1.000
_cell.length_b   1.000
_cell.length_c   1.000
_cell.angle_alpha   90.00
_cell.angle_beta   90.00
_cell.angle_gamma   90.00
#
_symmetry.space_group_name_H-M   'P 1'
#
loop_
_entity.id
_entity.type
_entity.pdbx_description
1 polymer ?
#
loop_
_entity_poly.entity_id
_entity_poly.type
_entity_poly.pdbx_seq_one_letter_code
_entity_poly.pdbx_strand_id
1 'polypeptide(L)'
;MKSKGLLLLLLITLAYNGVFAKNRSSRPRLRRNDFPEDFIFGSATSAYQCEGAAHEDEKIMDGCNGSVADDSYYLYEEDVNLLHQIGFNAYRFSISWSRILPRKISIDHIFLGVKPYVTIFHWDLPEALEVAYGGFLGAEIVNDFRDYAELCFQKFGDRININEPFTVVKQGYLTGEKAPGRCSSFTNPNCLGGDGATEPYIVGHNFLLAHGAAVKVYREKYQATQKGEIGIALQTDWHYPYSDSYADRSATARATAFTFDYFMEPIVNGKYPTEMVNHVKDGRLPTFTPEESSMLKGSYDFIGINYYSSSYVKDVPCATENISMSTDSCVMVIGERNGVPIGPKAGSDWLLIYPKGIRDLLLYAKFKFNDPVLYITENGVDEANLGQIFLNDDLRIDYYTHHLKMVQDAIS
;
A
#
# COMPACT_ATOMS: atom_id res chain seq x y z
N MET A 1 -15.71 37.49 -50.13
CA MET A 1 -15.99 37.09 -48.73
C MET A 1 -15.91 35.58 -48.45
N LYS A 2 -15.96 34.67 -49.44
CA LYS A 2 -15.93 33.21 -49.21
C LYS A 2 -14.56 32.58 -48.90
N SER A 3 -13.45 33.21 -49.33
CA SER A 3 -12.09 32.67 -49.15
C SER A 3 -11.51 32.82 -47.73
N LYS A 4 -11.88 33.89 -47.00
CA LYS A 4 -11.38 34.12 -45.63
C LYS A 4 -11.97 33.16 -44.60
N GLY A 5 -13.22 32.70 -44.80
CA GLY A 5 -13.86 31.74 -43.90
C GLY A 5 -13.27 30.33 -44.00
N LEU A 6 -12.86 29.91 -45.21
CA LEU A 6 -12.25 28.61 -45.43
C LEU A 6 -10.85 28.51 -44.79
N LEU A 7 -10.07 29.58 -44.85
CA LEU A 7 -8.75 29.66 -44.22
C LEU A 7 -8.86 29.61 -42.68
N LEU A 8 -9.88 30.26 -42.11
CA LEU A 8 -10.13 30.25 -40.66
C LEU A 8 -10.57 28.86 -40.18
N LEU A 9 -11.45 28.19 -40.93
CA LEU A 9 -11.84 26.79 -40.66
C LEU A 9 -10.65 25.84 -40.73
N LEU A 10 -9.77 25.99 -41.73
CA LEU A 10 -8.57 25.16 -41.87
C LEU A 10 -7.60 25.36 -40.69
N LEU A 11 -7.40 26.62 -40.27
CA LEU A 11 -6.56 26.97 -39.12
C LEU A 11 -7.15 26.46 -37.80
N ILE A 12 -8.47 26.48 -37.64
CA ILE A 12 -9.16 25.91 -36.48
C ILE A 12 -9.00 24.39 -36.48
N THR A 13 -9.18 23.69 -37.61
CA THR A 13 -8.95 22.23 -37.68
C THR A 13 -7.48 21.84 -37.47
N LEU A 14 -6.53 22.64 -37.96
CA LEU A 14 -5.09 22.41 -37.73
C LEU A 14 -4.68 22.71 -36.28
N ALA A 15 -5.27 23.74 -35.65
CA ALA A 15 -5.09 24.01 -34.23
C ALA A 15 -5.73 22.91 -33.36
N TYR A 16 -6.91 22.42 -33.74
CA TYR A 16 -7.60 21.32 -33.05
C TYR A 16 -6.80 20.01 -33.15
N ASN A 17 -6.30 19.67 -34.35
CA ASN A 17 -5.42 18.52 -34.55
C ASN A 17 -4.05 18.69 -33.87
N GLY A 18 -3.51 19.90 -33.82
CA GLY A 18 -2.26 20.21 -33.10
C GLY A 18 -2.40 20.12 -31.57
N VAL A 19 -3.59 20.42 -31.03
CA VAL A 19 -3.93 20.24 -29.61
C VAL A 19 -4.19 18.77 -29.28
N PHE A 20 -4.85 18.01 -30.17
CA PHE A 20 -5.01 16.55 -30.01
C PHE A 20 -3.69 15.80 -30.18
N ALA A 21 -2.79 16.24 -31.08
CA ALA A 21 -1.47 15.64 -31.25
C ALA A 21 -0.51 15.97 -30.10
N LYS A 22 -0.71 17.09 -29.38
CA LYS A 22 0.10 17.46 -28.20
C LYS A 22 -0.26 16.71 -26.92
N ASN A 23 -1.44 16.08 -26.85
CA ASN A 23 -1.86 15.30 -25.69
C ASN A 23 -1.52 13.81 -25.76
N ARG A 24 -0.86 13.35 -26.83
CA ARG A 24 -0.07 12.11 -26.74
C ARG A 24 1.30 12.49 -26.19
N SER A 25 1.42 12.56 -24.86
CA SER A 25 2.73 12.38 -24.22
C SER A 25 3.37 11.16 -24.89
N SER A 26 4.51 11.34 -25.55
CA SER A 26 5.16 10.21 -26.20
C SER A 26 5.51 9.20 -25.11
N ARG A 27 4.85 8.04 -25.11
CA ARG A 27 5.13 6.94 -24.20
C ARG A 27 6.66 6.75 -24.09
N PRO A 28 7.25 6.87 -22.88
CA PRO A 28 8.67 6.69 -22.72
C PRO A 28 9.13 5.36 -23.32
N ARG A 29 10.25 5.33 -24.02
CA ARG A 29 10.81 4.08 -24.54
C ARG A 29 11.76 3.51 -23.51
N LEU A 30 11.24 2.66 -22.64
CA LEU A 30 12.02 1.93 -21.64
C LEU A 30 12.29 0.50 -22.09
N ARG A 31 13.47 0.01 -21.75
CA ARG A 31 13.91 -1.37 -21.91
C ARG A 31 14.43 -1.86 -20.58
N ARG A 32 14.44 -3.19 -20.41
CA ARG A 32 14.98 -3.84 -19.21
C ARG A 32 16.42 -3.39 -18.88
N ASN A 33 17.26 -3.22 -19.89
CA ASN A 33 18.67 -2.78 -19.73
C ASN A 33 18.83 -1.29 -19.39
N ASP A 34 17.74 -0.53 -19.32
CA ASP A 34 17.80 0.84 -18.83
C ASP A 34 17.67 0.88 -17.27
N PHE A 35 17.61 -0.29 -16.63
CA PHE A 35 17.68 -0.50 -15.17
C PHE A 35 18.95 -1.31 -14.81
N PRO A 36 19.42 -1.27 -13.55
CA PRO A 36 20.52 -2.12 -13.08
C PRO A 36 20.30 -3.62 -13.37
N GLU A 37 21.38 -4.37 -13.58
CA GLU A 37 21.30 -5.79 -13.94
C GLU A 37 20.60 -6.65 -12.87
N ASP A 38 20.72 -6.23 -11.60
CA ASP A 38 20.10 -6.85 -10.43
C ASP A 38 18.68 -6.31 -10.13
N PHE A 39 18.13 -5.43 -10.96
CA PHE A 39 16.77 -4.93 -10.80
C PHE A 39 15.73 -6.04 -11.06
N ILE A 40 14.82 -6.22 -10.11
CA ILE A 40 13.83 -7.29 -10.10
C ILE A 40 12.49 -6.75 -10.59
N PHE A 41 11.99 -7.33 -11.68
CA PHE A 41 10.62 -7.11 -12.16
C PHE A 41 9.73 -8.26 -11.72
N GLY A 42 8.54 -7.96 -11.21
CA GLY A 42 7.60 -8.98 -10.75
C GLY A 42 6.15 -8.53 -10.84
N SER A 43 5.26 -9.44 -10.43
CA SER A 43 3.84 -9.20 -10.21
C SER A 43 3.47 -9.52 -8.77
N ALA A 44 2.32 -9.04 -8.31
CA ALA A 44 1.83 -9.23 -6.95
C ALA A 44 0.35 -9.65 -6.91
N THR A 45 0.00 -10.49 -5.94
CA THR A 45 -1.37 -10.90 -5.59
C THR A 45 -1.53 -11.01 -4.07
N SER A 46 -2.76 -11.24 -3.60
CA SER A 46 -3.03 -11.63 -2.21
C SER A 46 -4.02 -12.79 -2.15
N ALA A 47 -3.90 -13.59 -1.09
CA ALA A 47 -4.63 -14.83 -0.91
C ALA A 47 -6.14 -14.64 -1.04
N TYR A 48 -6.73 -13.70 -0.29
CA TYR A 48 -8.17 -13.46 -0.32
C TYR A 48 -8.67 -12.97 -1.70
N GLN A 49 -7.82 -12.26 -2.44
CA GLN A 49 -8.20 -11.68 -3.74
C GLN A 49 -8.14 -12.68 -4.90
N CYS A 50 -7.32 -13.74 -4.83
CA CYS A 50 -7.14 -14.67 -5.96
C CYS A 50 -7.36 -16.15 -5.62
N GLU A 51 -7.13 -16.62 -4.38
CA GLU A 51 -7.16 -18.06 -4.07
C GLU A 51 -8.55 -18.67 -4.25
N GLY A 52 -9.59 -18.03 -3.71
CA GLY A 52 -10.88 -18.69 -3.54
C GLY A 52 -10.84 -19.79 -2.47
N ALA A 53 -11.72 -20.78 -2.62
CA ALA A 53 -11.89 -21.89 -1.67
C ALA A 53 -12.00 -21.43 -0.21
N ALA A 54 -12.59 -20.24 0.01
CA ALA A 54 -12.83 -19.69 1.33
C ALA A 54 -14.10 -20.33 1.90
N HIS A 55 -14.05 -20.73 3.17
CA HIS A 55 -15.24 -21.21 3.89
C HIS A 55 -16.07 -20.07 4.50
N GLU A 56 -15.61 -18.82 4.37
CA GLU A 56 -16.18 -17.64 5.01
C GLU A 56 -16.92 -16.74 4.01
N ASP A 57 -18.05 -16.19 4.45
CA ASP A 57 -18.97 -15.34 3.67
C ASP A 57 -18.60 -13.85 3.75
N GLU A 58 -17.30 -13.50 3.67
CA GLU A 58 -16.88 -12.10 3.73
C GLU A 58 -17.27 -11.33 2.45
N LYS A 59 -18.30 -10.47 2.54
CA LYS A 59 -18.81 -9.71 1.39
C LYS A 59 -18.07 -8.39 1.21
N ILE A 60 -17.75 -8.06 -0.05
CA ILE A 60 -17.27 -6.74 -0.46
C ILE A 60 -18.45 -5.82 -0.84
N MET A 61 -18.15 -4.56 -1.19
CA MET A 61 -19.10 -3.45 -1.34
C MET A 61 -20.26 -3.70 -2.33
N ASP A 62 -20.07 -4.52 -3.35
CA ASP A 62 -21.09 -4.89 -4.35
C ASP A 62 -21.87 -6.18 -3.99
N GLY A 63 -21.59 -6.76 -2.82
CA GLY A 63 -22.21 -8.00 -2.34
C GLY A 63 -21.54 -9.28 -2.85
N CYS A 64 -20.49 -9.19 -3.69
CA CYS A 64 -19.62 -10.30 -4.05
C CYS A 64 -18.69 -10.67 -2.89
N ASN A 65 -17.92 -11.76 -3.01
CA ASN A 65 -16.95 -12.22 -2.01
C ASN A 65 -15.79 -12.99 -2.66
N GLY A 66 -14.75 -13.26 -1.88
CA GLY A 66 -13.58 -14.05 -2.29
C GLY A 66 -13.80 -15.56 -2.25
N SER A 67 -15.05 -16.06 -2.30
CA SER A 67 -15.32 -17.51 -2.17
C SER A 67 -14.71 -18.34 -3.30
N VAL A 68 -14.77 -17.84 -4.53
CA VAL A 68 -14.12 -18.43 -5.72
C VAL A 68 -12.93 -17.57 -6.17
N ALA A 69 -13.08 -16.23 -6.17
CA ALA A 69 -12.07 -15.31 -6.68
C ALA A 69 -11.60 -15.70 -8.11
N ASP A 70 -10.29 -15.81 -8.32
CA ASP A 70 -9.68 -16.28 -9.59
C ASP A 70 -9.38 -17.79 -9.58
N ASP A 71 -9.81 -18.51 -8.54
CA ASP A 71 -9.61 -19.95 -8.33
C ASP A 71 -8.14 -20.39 -8.28
N SER A 72 -7.22 -19.47 -7.92
CA SER A 72 -5.78 -19.74 -7.82
C SER A 72 -5.45 -20.85 -6.83
N TYR A 73 -6.35 -21.21 -5.90
CA TYR A 73 -6.17 -22.38 -5.05
C TYR A 73 -5.96 -23.68 -5.87
N TYR A 74 -6.69 -23.83 -6.98
CA TYR A 74 -6.55 -24.97 -7.88
C TYR A 74 -5.67 -24.64 -9.10
N LEU A 75 -5.56 -23.36 -9.47
CA LEU A 75 -4.88 -22.90 -10.68
C LEU A 75 -3.49 -22.28 -10.45
N TYR A 76 -2.91 -22.37 -9.26
CA TYR A 76 -1.61 -21.75 -8.93
C TYR A 76 -0.46 -22.15 -9.89
N GLU A 77 -0.47 -23.37 -10.44
CA GLU A 77 0.54 -23.78 -11.43
C GLU A 77 0.40 -22.99 -12.74
N GLU A 78 -0.83 -22.64 -13.13
CA GLU A 78 -1.12 -21.80 -14.30
C GLU A 78 -0.65 -20.36 -14.07
N ASP A 79 -0.93 -19.80 -12.89
CA ASP A 79 -0.48 -18.46 -12.50
C ASP A 79 1.04 -18.33 -12.60
N VAL A 80 1.77 -19.29 -12.02
CA VAL A 80 3.23 -19.30 -12.03
C VAL A 80 3.78 -19.49 -13.45
N ASN A 81 3.16 -20.36 -14.26
CA ASN A 81 3.56 -20.56 -15.64
C ASN A 81 3.37 -19.29 -16.48
N LEU A 82 2.28 -18.55 -16.28
CA LEU A 82 2.05 -17.25 -16.94
C LEU A 82 3.12 -16.23 -16.57
N LEU A 83 3.47 -16.11 -15.28
CA LEU A 83 4.53 -15.21 -14.81
C LEU A 83 5.89 -15.55 -15.44
N HIS A 84 6.21 -16.84 -15.52
CA HIS A 84 7.42 -17.33 -16.19
C HIS A 84 7.42 -16.97 -17.69
N GLN A 85 6.31 -17.20 -18.40
CA GLN A 85 6.19 -16.90 -19.83
C GLN A 85 6.30 -15.41 -20.15
N ILE A 86 5.78 -14.54 -19.28
CA ILE A 86 5.95 -13.08 -19.40
C ILE A 86 7.41 -12.66 -19.19
N GLY A 87 8.19 -13.46 -18.44
CA GLY A 87 9.59 -13.19 -18.13
C GLY A 87 9.80 -12.38 -16.85
N PHE A 88 8.87 -12.48 -15.89
CA PHE A 88 9.04 -11.90 -14.57
C PHE A 88 10.12 -12.64 -13.76
N ASN A 89 10.84 -11.89 -12.94
CA ASN A 89 11.86 -12.41 -12.04
C ASN A 89 11.29 -12.85 -10.71
N ALA A 90 10.19 -12.24 -10.28
CA ALA A 90 9.63 -12.44 -8.96
C ALA A 90 8.10 -12.48 -8.97
N TYR A 91 7.55 -13.21 -8.01
CA TYR A 91 6.13 -13.24 -7.70
C TYR A 91 5.94 -12.94 -6.23
N ARG A 92 5.23 -11.86 -5.94
CA ARG A 92 4.78 -11.55 -4.59
C ARG A 92 3.38 -12.11 -4.36
N PHE A 93 3.18 -12.92 -3.34
CA PHE A 93 1.86 -13.45 -2.97
C PHE A 93 1.73 -13.47 -1.45
N SER A 94 0.51 -13.56 -0.93
CA SER A 94 0.31 -13.72 0.52
C SER A 94 -0.07 -15.14 0.90
N ILE A 95 0.20 -15.51 2.15
CA ILE A 95 -0.28 -16.75 2.75
C ILE A 95 -1.56 -16.43 3.52
N SER A 96 -2.62 -17.18 3.27
CA SER A 96 -3.85 -17.09 4.07
C SER A 96 -3.61 -17.59 5.50
N TRP A 97 -3.71 -16.71 6.51
CA TRP A 97 -3.54 -17.10 7.93
C TRP A 97 -4.61 -18.12 8.33
N SER A 98 -5.86 -17.90 7.95
CA SER A 98 -6.97 -18.83 8.22
C SER A 98 -6.78 -20.23 7.60
N ARG A 99 -5.85 -20.40 6.64
CA ARG A 99 -5.63 -21.66 5.91
C ARG A 99 -4.36 -22.43 6.30
N ILE A 100 -3.43 -21.85 7.06
CA ILE A 100 -2.05 -22.38 7.19
C ILE A 100 -1.93 -23.76 7.89
N LEU A 101 -3.03 -24.37 8.33
CA LEU A 101 -3.05 -25.68 8.99
C LEU A 101 -4.00 -26.69 8.30
N PRO A 102 -3.56 -27.92 7.95
CA PRO A 102 -2.19 -28.44 7.84
C PRO A 102 -1.94 -29.13 6.48
N ARG A 103 -1.29 -28.46 5.53
CA ARG A 103 -0.61 -29.16 4.42
C ARG A 103 0.81 -28.62 4.22
N LYS A 104 1.75 -29.52 3.95
CA LYS A 104 3.11 -29.18 3.49
C LYS A 104 3.04 -28.94 1.99
N ILE A 105 3.08 -27.69 1.57
CA ILE A 105 3.33 -27.35 0.16
C ILE A 105 4.84 -27.09 0.04
N SER A 106 5.54 -27.89 -0.78
CA SER A 106 6.94 -27.64 -1.11
C SER A 106 6.98 -26.61 -2.22
N ILE A 107 7.14 -25.33 -1.85
CA ILE A 107 7.05 -24.17 -2.75
C ILE A 107 8.15 -24.22 -3.83
N ASP A 108 9.38 -24.64 -3.52
CA ASP A 108 10.54 -24.41 -4.41
C ASP A 108 10.45 -25.02 -5.82
N HIS A 109 9.81 -26.18 -6.00
CA HIS A 109 9.70 -26.80 -7.34
C HIS A 109 8.64 -26.15 -8.21
N ILE A 110 7.71 -25.40 -7.62
CA ILE A 110 6.54 -24.86 -8.30
C ILE A 110 6.93 -23.61 -9.11
N PHE A 111 7.87 -22.80 -8.63
CA PHE A 111 8.04 -21.42 -9.12
C PHE A 111 8.83 -21.25 -10.43
N LEU A 112 9.29 -22.32 -11.08
CA LEU A 112 9.92 -22.27 -12.42
C LEU A 112 11.00 -21.17 -12.60
N GLY A 113 11.77 -20.87 -11.55
CA GLY A 113 12.80 -19.80 -11.57
C GLY A 113 12.30 -18.38 -11.29
N VAL A 114 10.99 -18.20 -11.06
CA VAL A 114 10.40 -16.98 -10.52
C VAL A 114 10.65 -16.95 -9.01
N LYS A 115 11.24 -15.88 -8.48
CA LYS A 115 11.57 -15.80 -7.05
C LYS A 115 10.33 -15.45 -6.21
N PRO A 116 9.97 -16.24 -5.18
CA PRO A 116 8.85 -15.90 -4.31
C PRO A 116 9.20 -14.73 -3.38
N TYR A 117 8.23 -13.85 -3.17
CA TYR A 117 8.22 -12.81 -2.14
C TYR A 117 6.94 -12.96 -1.33
N VAL A 118 7.05 -13.38 -0.08
CA VAL A 118 5.87 -13.82 0.68
C VAL A 118 5.38 -12.70 1.58
N THR A 119 4.10 -12.39 1.49
CA THR A 119 3.40 -11.58 2.49
C THR A 119 2.74 -12.52 3.49
N ILE A 120 3.12 -12.48 4.77
CA ILE A 120 2.50 -13.36 5.77
C ILE A 120 1.15 -12.83 6.25
N PHE A 121 0.86 -11.54 6.08
CA PHE A 121 -0.44 -10.97 6.41
C PHE A 121 -0.87 -9.90 5.42
N HIS A 122 -2.03 -10.11 4.81
CA HIS A 122 -2.66 -9.22 3.83
C HIS A 122 -4.15 -9.06 4.15
N TRP A 123 -4.42 -8.55 5.36
CA TRP A 123 -5.76 -8.19 5.87
C TRP A 123 -6.69 -9.39 6.09
N ASP A 124 -6.15 -10.58 6.10
CA ASP A 124 -6.83 -11.87 6.17
C ASP A 124 -6.78 -12.43 7.60
N LEU A 125 -7.11 -11.59 8.58
CA LEU A 125 -7.12 -11.98 10.00
C LEU A 125 -8.17 -13.09 10.23
N PRO A 126 -7.84 -14.20 10.89
CA PRO A 126 -8.85 -15.21 11.22
C PRO A 126 -9.98 -14.65 12.08
N GLU A 127 -11.24 -14.87 11.67
CA GLU A 127 -12.43 -14.36 12.37
C GLU A 127 -12.44 -14.75 13.86
N ALA A 128 -11.93 -15.93 14.20
CA ALA A 128 -11.83 -16.40 15.58
C ALA A 128 -11.03 -15.45 16.49
N LEU A 129 -10.01 -14.76 15.98
CA LEU A 129 -9.21 -13.79 16.74
C LEU A 129 -9.94 -12.45 16.88
N GLU A 130 -10.67 -12.03 15.84
CA GLU A 130 -11.56 -10.87 15.91
C GLU A 130 -12.66 -11.08 16.96
N VAL A 131 -13.29 -12.26 16.99
CA VAL A 131 -14.31 -12.61 17.99
C VAL A 131 -13.72 -12.74 19.40
N ALA A 132 -12.51 -13.28 19.55
CA ALA A 132 -11.93 -13.55 20.85
C ALA A 132 -11.52 -12.26 21.60
N TYR A 133 -10.89 -11.31 20.90
CA TYR A 133 -10.32 -10.11 21.52
C TYR A 133 -10.30 -8.87 20.63
N GLY A 134 -11.05 -8.86 19.52
CA GLY A 134 -11.09 -7.72 18.59
C GLY A 134 -9.88 -7.63 17.66
N GLY A 135 -9.20 -8.76 17.44
CA GLY A 135 -8.12 -8.85 16.47
C GLY A 135 -6.98 -7.90 16.81
N PHE A 136 -6.62 -7.01 15.88
CA PHE A 136 -5.54 -6.04 16.11
C PHE A 136 -5.86 -4.99 17.17
N LEU A 137 -7.10 -4.87 17.65
CA LEU A 137 -7.44 -4.02 18.77
C LEU A 137 -6.96 -4.62 20.11
N GLY A 138 -6.93 -5.95 20.24
CA GLY A 138 -6.43 -6.67 21.40
C GLY A 138 -4.91 -6.83 21.37
N ALA A 139 -4.25 -6.69 22.51
CA ALA A 139 -2.78 -6.81 22.61
C ALA A 139 -2.30 -8.28 22.43
N GLU A 140 -3.20 -9.24 22.62
CA GLU A 140 -2.98 -10.68 22.42
C GLU A 140 -2.51 -11.00 21.00
N ILE A 141 -2.94 -10.21 20.01
CA ILE A 141 -2.57 -10.37 18.59
C ILE A 141 -1.06 -10.42 18.37
N VAL A 142 -0.27 -9.74 19.21
CA VAL A 142 1.18 -9.69 19.08
C VAL A 142 1.79 -11.08 19.25
N ASN A 143 1.27 -11.87 20.20
CA ASN A 143 1.75 -13.23 20.45
C ASN A 143 1.22 -14.22 19.40
N ASP A 144 -0.07 -14.13 19.05
CA ASP A 144 -0.66 -15.02 18.04
C ASP A 144 -0.02 -14.79 16.66
N PHE A 145 0.21 -13.53 16.30
CA PHE A 145 0.91 -13.18 15.07
C PHE A 145 2.37 -13.65 15.08
N ARG A 146 3.08 -13.52 16.20
CA ARG A 146 4.44 -14.05 16.35
C ARG A 146 4.47 -15.56 16.09
N ASP A 147 3.55 -16.31 16.68
CA ASP A 147 3.51 -17.78 16.56
C ASP A 147 3.12 -18.22 15.14
N TYR A 148 2.20 -17.49 14.52
CA TYR A 148 1.86 -17.65 13.10
C TYR A 148 3.05 -17.34 12.16
N ALA A 149 3.74 -16.23 12.39
CA ALA A 149 4.93 -15.87 11.63
C ALA A 149 6.04 -16.92 11.78
N GLU A 150 6.24 -17.45 13.00
CA GLU A 150 7.17 -18.54 13.25
C GLU A 150 6.81 -19.80 12.45
N LEU A 151 5.54 -20.17 12.39
CA LEU A 151 5.06 -21.27 11.57
C LEU A 151 5.34 -21.03 10.07
N CYS A 152 5.18 -19.79 9.59
CA CYS A 152 5.52 -19.40 8.23
C CYS A 152 7.03 -19.56 7.97
N PHE A 153 7.88 -19.08 8.87
CA PHE A 153 9.35 -19.21 8.74
C PHE A 153 9.78 -20.67 8.66
N GLN A 154 9.19 -21.55 9.48
CA GLN A 154 9.49 -22.98 9.46
C GLN A 154 9.12 -23.66 8.14
N LYS A 155 8.10 -23.16 7.44
CA LYS A 155 7.56 -23.78 6.23
C LYS A 155 8.08 -23.18 4.93
N PHE A 156 8.28 -21.86 4.89
CA PHE A 156 8.36 -21.10 3.64
C PHE A 156 9.61 -20.25 3.48
N GLY A 157 10.44 -20.08 4.54
CA GLY A 157 11.77 -19.52 4.38
C GLY A 157 11.83 -18.01 4.08
N ASP A 158 12.56 -17.64 3.04
CA ASP A 158 13.61 -16.62 3.02
C ASP A 158 13.21 -15.18 2.67
N ARG A 159 11.96 -14.86 2.30
CA ARG A 159 11.55 -13.46 2.09
C ARG A 159 10.12 -13.20 2.51
N ILE A 160 9.96 -12.58 3.67
CA ILE A 160 8.66 -12.39 4.31
C ILE A 160 8.40 -10.91 4.62
N ASN A 161 7.16 -10.46 4.46
CA ASN A 161 6.73 -9.13 4.89
C ASN A 161 5.28 -9.09 5.40
N ILE A 162 4.93 -7.99 6.07
CA ILE A 162 3.55 -7.60 6.42
C ILE A 162 3.08 -6.54 5.44
N ASN A 163 1.83 -6.59 4.98
CA ASN A 163 1.29 -5.65 3.99
C ASN A 163 0.39 -4.56 4.57
N GLU A 164 0.64 -3.31 4.15
CA GLU A 164 -0.24 -2.15 4.27
C GLU A 164 -0.93 -1.99 5.64
N PRO A 165 -0.16 -1.87 6.74
CA PRO A 165 -0.77 -1.72 8.06
C PRO A 165 -1.60 -0.44 8.18
N PHE A 166 -1.22 0.63 7.47
CA PHE A 166 -1.99 1.87 7.44
C PHE A 166 -3.38 1.69 6.81
N THR A 167 -3.51 0.84 5.79
CA THR A 167 -4.80 0.57 5.16
C THR A 167 -5.73 -0.15 6.14
N VAL A 168 -5.23 -1.09 6.96
CA VAL A 168 -6.04 -1.72 8.02
C VAL A 168 -6.47 -0.69 9.07
N VAL A 169 -5.55 0.13 9.54
CA VAL A 169 -5.84 1.22 10.49
C VAL A 169 -6.91 2.17 9.94
N LYS A 170 -6.72 2.65 8.72
CA LYS A 170 -7.59 3.64 8.09
C LYS A 170 -8.94 3.05 7.69
N GLN A 171 -8.97 1.96 6.94
CA GLN A 171 -10.21 1.44 6.37
C GLN A 171 -10.95 0.48 7.30
N GLY A 172 -10.24 -0.18 8.22
CA GLY A 172 -10.84 -1.10 9.20
C GLY A 172 -11.35 -0.42 10.48
N TYR A 173 -10.67 0.63 10.96
CA TYR A 173 -10.92 1.22 12.29
C TYR A 173 -11.15 2.73 12.31
N LEU A 174 -10.99 3.44 11.17
CA LEU A 174 -11.24 4.87 11.06
C LEU A 174 -12.41 5.20 10.13
N THR A 175 -12.46 4.67 8.91
CA THR A 175 -13.57 4.88 7.97
C THR A 175 -14.63 3.77 8.00
N GLY A 176 -14.25 2.57 8.47
CA GLY A 176 -15.10 1.39 8.51
C GLY A 176 -15.52 0.87 7.13
N GLU A 177 -14.75 1.18 6.08
CA GLU A 177 -15.00 0.74 4.70
C GLU A 177 -14.59 -0.73 4.45
N LYS A 178 -13.66 -1.25 5.25
CA LYS A 178 -13.17 -2.63 5.19
C LYS A 178 -13.34 -3.32 6.54
N ALA A 179 -13.23 -4.65 6.56
CA ALA A 179 -13.23 -5.42 7.79
C ALA A 179 -12.20 -4.87 8.80
N PRO A 180 -12.53 -4.80 10.11
CA PRO A 180 -13.78 -5.24 10.73
C PRO A 180 -14.93 -4.21 10.68
N GLY A 181 -14.81 -3.12 9.93
CA GLY A 181 -15.91 -2.16 9.71
C GLY A 181 -16.18 -1.27 10.91
N ARG A 182 -15.16 -0.94 11.69
CA ARG A 182 -15.25 -0.13 12.91
C ARG A 182 -14.93 1.34 12.62
N CYS A 183 -15.73 2.24 13.19
CA CYS A 183 -15.49 3.66 13.17
C CYS A 183 -16.41 4.41 14.16
N SER A 184 -16.12 5.70 14.39
CA SER A 184 -17.05 6.57 15.10
C SER A 184 -18.34 6.78 14.29
N SER A 185 -19.50 6.84 14.96
CA SER A 185 -20.81 6.96 14.31
C SER A 185 -20.99 8.19 13.41
N PHE A 186 -20.27 9.28 13.69
CA PHE A 186 -20.29 10.49 12.86
C PHE A 186 -19.50 10.34 11.55
N THR A 187 -18.62 9.34 11.43
CA THR A 187 -17.83 9.08 10.23
C THR A 187 -18.63 8.33 9.19
N ASN A 188 -19.28 7.24 9.60
CA ASN A 188 -20.12 6.42 8.72
C ASN A 188 -21.25 5.77 9.55
N PRO A 189 -22.53 6.03 9.20
CA PRO A 189 -23.67 5.52 9.96
C PRO A 189 -23.81 3.99 9.89
N ASN A 190 -23.15 3.32 8.94
CA ASN A 190 -23.18 1.88 8.76
C ASN A 190 -22.07 1.14 9.53
N CYS A 191 -21.20 1.85 10.26
CA CYS A 191 -20.15 1.20 11.03
C CYS A 191 -20.72 0.27 12.11
N LEU A 192 -20.02 -0.82 12.37
CA LEU A 192 -20.41 -1.85 13.35
C LEU A 192 -20.12 -1.41 14.80
N GLY A 193 -19.67 -0.17 15.00
CA GLY A 193 -19.28 0.44 16.26
C GLY A 193 -17.83 0.89 16.24
N GLY A 194 -17.33 1.33 17.41
CA GLY A 194 -15.94 1.70 17.62
C GLY A 194 -15.70 3.20 17.79
N ASP A 195 -14.42 3.55 17.88
CA ASP A 195 -13.97 4.91 18.14
C ASP A 195 -12.75 5.26 17.27
N GLY A 196 -13.00 6.02 16.21
CA GLY A 196 -11.99 6.52 15.29
C GLY A 196 -11.01 7.53 15.91
N ALA A 197 -11.22 7.98 17.16
CA ALA A 197 -10.26 8.80 17.90
C ALA A 197 -9.16 7.96 18.59
N THR A 198 -9.42 6.70 18.91
CA THR A 198 -8.55 5.87 19.76
C THR A 198 -8.13 4.57 19.08
N GLU A 199 -9.08 3.81 18.52
CA GLU A 199 -8.84 2.48 17.96
C GLU A 199 -7.76 2.46 16.85
N PRO A 200 -7.73 3.42 15.91
CA PRO A 200 -6.69 3.46 14.88
C PRO A 200 -5.26 3.46 15.46
N TYR A 201 -5.05 4.15 16.58
CA TYR A 201 -3.73 4.22 17.21
C TYR A 201 -3.36 2.95 17.97
N ILE A 202 -4.34 2.31 18.62
CA ILE A 202 -4.16 1.02 19.30
C ILE A 202 -3.80 -0.06 18.27
N VAL A 203 -4.56 -0.13 17.18
CA VAL A 203 -4.35 -1.08 16.08
C VAL A 203 -2.98 -0.86 15.44
N GLY A 204 -2.63 0.38 15.09
CA GLY A 204 -1.32 0.69 14.52
C GLY A 204 -0.16 0.36 15.47
N HIS A 205 -0.35 0.55 16.78
CA HIS A 205 0.63 0.15 17.80
C HIS A 205 0.82 -1.37 17.85
N ASN A 206 -0.27 -2.14 17.92
CA ASN A 206 -0.21 -3.59 17.95
C ASN A 206 0.38 -4.18 16.65
N PHE A 207 0.09 -3.57 15.49
CA PHE A 207 0.74 -3.92 14.22
C PHE A 207 2.26 -3.78 14.29
N LEU A 208 2.76 -2.67 14.82
CA LEU A 208 4.18 -2.43 14.99
C LEU A 208 4.79 -3.47 15.94
N LEU A 209 4.17 -3.72 17.08
CA LEU A 209 4.66 -4.72 18.03
C LEU A 209 4.67 -6.14 17.45
N ALA A 210 3.62 -6.52 16.71
CA ALA A 210 3.52 -7.80 16.02
C ALA A 210 4.62 -7.95 14.95
N HIS A 211 4.86 -6.88 14.16
CA HIS A 211 5.98 -6.80 13.22
C HIS A 211 7.33 -7.00 13.93
N GLY A 212 7.61 -6.21 14.96
CA GLY A 212 8.86 -6.30 15.71
C GLY A 212 9.08 -7.68 16.35
N ALA A 213 8.03 -8.29 16.88
CA ALA A 213 8.09 -9.64 17.44
C ALA A 213 8.39 -10.71 16.37
N ALA A 214 7.77 -10.64 15.20
CA ALA A 214 8.04 -11.54 14.09
C ALA A 214 9.48 -11.38 13.56
N VAL A 215 9.96 -10.15 13.39
CA VAL A 215 11.34 -9.86 12.98
C VAL A 215 12.34 -10.40 14.00
N LYS A 216 12.08 -10.19 15.29
CA LYS A 216 12.94 -10.71 16.35
C LYS A 216 13.05 -12.24 16.26
N VAL A 217 11.92 -12.95 16.12
CA VAL A 217 11.91 -14.41 15.96
C VAL A 217 12.69 -14.84 14.72
N TYR A 218 12.49 -14.17 13.58
CA TYR A 218 13.22 -14.47 12.36
C TYR A 218 14.73 -14.35 12.55
N ARG A 219 15.19 -13.22 13.08
CA ARG A 219 16.61 -12.92 13.28
C ARG A 219 17.28 -13.86 14.28
N GLU A 220 16.61 -14.15 15.39
CA GLU A 220 17.17 -15.00 16.45
C GLU A 220 17.21 -16.48 16.09
N LYS A 221 16.21 -16.99 15.35
CA LYS A 221 16.05 -18.44 15.11
C LYS A 221 16.35 -18.89 13.68
N TYR A 222 16.09 -18.05 12.68
CA TYR A 222 16.03 -18.48 11.27
C TYR A 222 17.04 -17.77 10.36
N GLN A 223 17.41 -16.52 10.62
CA GLN A 223 18.25 -15.74 9.71
C GLN A 223 19.63 -16.37 9.47
N ALA A 224 20.25 -16.96 10.48
CA ALA A 224 21.56 -17.61 10.34
C ALA A 224 21.54 -18.83 9.40
N THR A 225 20.42 -19.55 9.32
CA THR A 225 20.28 -20.78 8.52
C THR A 225 19.61 -20.51 7.17
N GLN A 226 18.55 -19.71 7.15
CA GLN A 226 17.75 -19.40 5.97
C GLN A 226 18.32 -18.24 5.14
N LYS A 227 19.08 -17.34 5.77
CA LYS A 227 19.74 -16.18 5.12
C LYS A 227 18.78 -15.27 4.34
N GLY A 228 17.52 -15.26 4.76
CA GLY A 228 16.50 -14.43 4.15
C GLY A 228 16.47 -13.01 4.68
N GLU A 229 15.55 -12.24 4.10
CA GLU A 229 15.33 -10.83 4.37
C GLU A 229 13.89 -10.63 4.81
N ILE A 230 13.68 -9.80 5.83
CA ILE A 230 12.35 -9.47 6.34
C ILE A 230 12.10 -7.96 6.29
N GLY A 231 10.88 -7.58 5.91
CA GLY A 231 10.52 -6.17 5.75
C GLY A 231 9.05 -5.92 6.01
N ILE A 232 8.62 -4.70 5.69
CA ILE A 232 7.22 -4.28 5.74
C ILE A 232 6.87 -3.54 4.45
N ALA A 233 5.71 -3.83 3.88
CA ALA A 233 5.19 -3.11 2.73
C ALA A 233 4.25 -2.00 3.20
N LEU A 234 4.59 -0.76 2.85
CA LEU A 234 3.88 0.44 3.28
C LEU A 234 3.15 1.07 2.09
N GLN A 235 1.83 1.20 2.22
CA GLN A 235 1.03 2.02 1.32
C GLN A 235 1.04 3.47 1.76
N THR A 236 1.29 4.34 0.80
CA THR A 236 1.17 5.78 1.03
C THR A 236 0.94 6.50 -0.29
N ASP A 237 0.08 7.51 -0.25
CA ASP A 237 0.03 8.53 -1.29
C ASP A 237 1.20 9.48 -1.09
N TRP A 238 1.79 9.95 -2.18
CA TRP A 238 2.74 11.06 -2.07
C TRP A 238 2.01 12.40 -2.03
N HIS A 239 2.30 13.21 -1.01
CA HIS A 239 1.61 14.46 -0.73
C HIS A 239 2.39 15.67 -1.28
N TYR A 240 1.68 16.59 -1.94
CA TYR A 240 2.21 17.89 -2.36
C TYR A 240 1.50 19.03 -1.62
N PRO A 241 2.17 20.13 -1.27
CA PRO A 241 1.52 21.25 -0.61
C PRO A 241 0.55 21.94 -1.57
N TYR A 242 -0.67 22.27 -1.11
CA TYR A 242 -1.72 22.89 -1.93
C TYR A 242 -1.28 24.25 -2.51
N SER A 243 -0.49 25.02 -1.77
CA SER A 243 0.18 26.26 -2.22
C SER A 243 1.64 26.30 -1.76
N ASP A 244 2.39 27.30 -2.21
CA ASP A 244 3.78 27.51 -1.78
C ASP A 244 3.92 28.08 -0.36
N SER A 245 2.81 28.33 0.33
CA SER A 245 2.83 28.86 1.69
C SER A 245 3.56 27.93 2.67
N TYR A 246 4.18 28.52 3.69
CA TYR A 246 4.78 27.76 4.77
C TYR A 246 3.78 26.84 5.46
N ALA A 247 2.53 27.29 5.63
CA ALA A 247 1.46 26.53 6.25
C ALA A 247 1.17 25.22 5.49
N ASP A 248 0.94 25.28 4.17
CA ASP A 248 0.65 24.07 3.38
C ASP A 248 1.87 23.13 3.27
N ARG A 249 3.09 23.68 3.27
CA ARG A 249 4.33 22.88 3.33
C ARG A 249 4.45 22.15 4.67
N SER A 250 4.15 22.82 5.78
CA SER A 250 4.12 22.18 7.11
C SER A 250 3.00 21.15 7.20
N ALA A 251 1.81 21.44 6.66
CA ALA A 251 0.71 20.49 6.59
C ALA A 251 1.08 19.22 5.81
N THR A 252 1.85 19.35 4.72
CA THR A 252 2.36 18.19 3.96
C THR A 252 3.27 17.29 4.83
N ALA A 253 4.12 17.88 5.67
CA ALA A 253 4.94 17.12 6.61
C ALA A 253 4.08 16.41 7.66
N ARG A 254 3.02 17.07 8.18
CA ARG A 254 2.07 16.43 9.10
C ARG A 254 1.29 15.29 8.43
N ALA A 255 0.79 15.47 7.21
CA ALA A 255 0.13 14.40 6.46
C ALA A 255 1.05 13.18 6.25
N THR A 256 2.32 13.42 5.91
CA THR A 256 3.33 12.35 5.76
C THR A 256 3.62 11.66 7.10
N ALA A 257 3.65 12.44 8.19
CA ALA A 257 3.84 11.91 9.55
C ALA A 257 2.73 10.93 9.97
N PHE A 258 1.48 11.24 9.62
CA PHE A 258 0.31 10.43 9.95
C PHE A 258 0.03 9.31 8.93
N THR A 259 0.86 9.13 7.91
CA THR A 259 0.72 8.09 6.88
C THR A 259 1.99 7.25 6.78
N PHE A 260 2.95 7.63 5.95
CA PHE A 260 4.18 6.85 5.72
C PHE A 260 5.06 6.77 6.97
N ASP A 261 5.32 7.91 7.62
CA ASP A 261 6.26 7.92 8.75
C ASP A 261 5.68 7.25 9.99
N TYR A 262 4.34 7.13 10.10
CA TYR A 262 3.67 6.50 11.23
C TYR A 262 4.22 5.09 11.49
N PHE A 263 4.49 4.34 10.42
CA PHE A 263 5.10 3.02 10.51
C PHE A 263 6.61 3.04 10.28
N MET A 264 7.11 3.94 9.43
CA MET A 264 8.54 3.98 9.09
C MET A 264 9.42 4.48 10.25
N GLU A 265 9.02 5.52 10.99
CA GLU A 265 9.85 6.03 12.09
C GLU A 265 10.00 5.02 13.24
N PRO A 266 8.93 4.35 13.72
CA PRO A 266 9.08 3.34 14.76
C PRO A 266 10.05 2.21 14.39
N ILE A 267 9.99 1.68 13.17
CA ILE A 267 10.89 0.59 12.76
C ILE A 267 12.32 1.07 12.48
N VAL A 268 12.55 2.36 12.25
CA VAL A 268 13.90 2.93 12.07
C VAL A 268 14.53 3.33 13.39
N ASN A 269 13.79 4.04 14.24
CA ASN A 269 14.33 4.74 15.40
C ASN A 269 13.70 4.34 16.74
N GLY A 270 12.67 3.49 16.73
CA GLY A 270 11.96 3.00 17.92
C GLY A 270 10.94 3.99 18.49
N LYS A 271 10.54 5.04 17.75
CA LYS A 271 9.66 6.11 18.21
C LYS A 271 8.67 6.52 17.12
N TYR A 272 7.51 7.00 17.55
CA TYR A 272 6.55 7.65 16.66
C TYR A 272 7.09 8.98 16.11
N PRO A 273 6.59 9.43 14.94
CA PRO A 273 6.89 10.76 14.40
C PRO A 273 6.60 11.87 15.41
N THR A 274 7.50 12.85 15.47
CA THR A 274 7.36 14.00 16.38
C THR A 274 6.05 14.75 16.12
N GLU A 275 5.65 14.89 14.86
CA GLU A 275 4.38 15.53 14.50
C GLU A 275 3.18 14.79 15.07
N MET A 276 3.17 13.45 15.08
CA MET A 276 2.08 12.68 15.69
C MET A 276 2.04 12.89 17.20
N VAL A 277 3.18 12.79 17.88
CA VAL A 277 3.28 13.02 19.34
C VAL A 277 2.78 14.43 19.71
N ASN A 278 3.09 15.42 18.88
CA ASN A 278 2.69 16.80 19.12
C ASN A 278 1.21 17.07 18.84
N HIS A 279 0.56 16.30 17.97
CA HIS A 279 -0.80 16.59 17.51
C HIS A 279 -1.86 15.68 18.13
N VAL A 280 -1.53 14.42 18.44
CA VAL A 280 -2.45 13.49 19.10
C VAL A 280 -2.51 13.83 20.59
N LYS A 281 -3.70 14.19 21.08
CA LYS A 281 -3.93 14.66 22.45
C LYS A 281 -4.52 13.57 23.34
N ASP A 282 -4.62 13.90 24.63
CA ASP A 282 -5.37 13.14 25.64
C ASP A 282 -4.91 11.69 25.82
N GLY A 283 -3.63 11.42 25.54
CA GLY A 283 -3.04 10.08 25.71
C GLY A 283 -3.55 9.04 24.70
N ARG A 284 -4.18 9.47 23.59
CA ARG A 284 -4.73 8.55 22.57
C ARG A 284 -3.67 7.83 21.75
N LEU A 285 -2.46 8.39 21.63
CA LEU A 285 -1.32 7.73 21.02
C LEU A 285 -0.60 6.88 22.08
N PRO A 286 -0.52 5.55 21.93
CA PRO A 286 0.20 4.71 22.88
C PRO A 286 1.69 5.06 22.96
N THR A 287 2.36 4.59 24.02
CA THR A 287 3.80 4.78 24.22
C THR A 287 4.50 3.45 24.22
N PHE A 288 5.59 3.33 23.45
CA PHE A 288 6.47 2.16 23.55
C PHE A 288 7.21 2.14 24.88
N THR A 289 7.26 0.98 25.52
CA THR A 289 8.24 0.67 26.56
C THR A 289 9.67 0.71 26.01
N PRO A 290 10.70 0.82 26.85
CA PRO A 290 12.10 0.72 26.40
C PRO A 290 12.39 -0.57 25.63
N GLU A 291 11.80 -1.69 26.05
CA GLU A 291 11.96 -3.00 25.42
C GLU A 291 11.33 -3.05 24.03
N GLU A 292 10.10 -2.55 23.89
CA GLU A 292 9.40 -2.48 22.60
C GLU A 292 10.09 -1.53 21.63
N SER A 293 10.52 -0.35 22.11
CA SER A 293 11.28 0.61 21.33
C SER A 293 12.57 0.02 20.79
N SER A 294 13.30 -0.73 21.64
CA SER A 294 14.52 -1.44 21.25
C SER A 294 14.25 -2.55 20.24
N MET A 295 13.16 -3.30 20.40
CA MET A 295 12.75 -4.37 19.47
C MET A 295 12.40 -3.82 18.08
N LEU A 296 11.71 -2.68 18.02
CA LEU A 296 11.32 -2.04 16.77
C LEU A 296 12.49 -1.39 16.04
N LYS A 297 13.45 -0.81 16.76
CA LYS A 297 14.54 -0.07 16.15
C LYS A 297 15.40 -0.95 15.22
N GLY A 298 15.40 -0.61 13.93
CA GLY A 298 16.10 -1.36 12.88
C GLY A 298 15.44 -2.69 12.54
N SER A 299 14.15 -2.89 12.82
CA SER A 299 13.41 -4.15 12.60
C SER A 299 13.01 -4.36 11.12
N TYR A 300 13.93 -4.13 10.18
CA TYR A 300 13.72 -4.40 8.76
C TYR A 300 15.06 -4.60 8.08
N ASP A 301 15.05 -5.35 6.97
CA ASP A 301 16.16 -5.50 6.03
C ASP A 301 15.86 -4.75 4.71
N PHE A 302 14.57 -4.60 4.38
CA PHE A 302 14.06 -3.81 3.26
C PHE A 302 12.70 -3.17 3.58
N ILE A 303 12.29 -2.19 2.77
CA ILE A 303 10.96 -1.59 2.80
C ILE A 303 10.26 -1.83 1.46
N GLY A 304 9.05 -2.37 1.53
CA GLY A 304 8.11 -2.41 0.41
C GLY A 304 7.36 -1.09 0.29
N ILE A 305 7.22 -0.58 -0.93
CA ILE A 305 6.46 0.62 -1.25
C ILE A 305 5.27 0.22 -2.13
N ASN A 306 4.07 0.47 -1.64
CA ASN A 306 2.83 0.33 -2.40
C ASN A 306 2.36 1.74 -2.79
N TYR A 307 2.56 2.10 -4.06
CA TYR A 307 2.28 3.44 -4.56
C TYR A 307 1.30 3.39 -5.73
N TYR A 308 0.27 4.23 -5.65
CA TYR A 308 -0.78 4.30 -6.65
C TYR A 308 -1.09 5.73 -7.11
N SER A 309 -1.07 6.69 -6.18
CA SER A 309 -1.64 8.02 -6.37
C SER A 309 -0.85 9.09 -5.62
N SER A 310 -1.19 10.35 -5.91
CA SER A 310 -0.75 11.51 -5.17
C SER A 310 -1.91 12.45 -4.89
N SER A 311 -1.73 13.32 -3.90
CA SER A 311 -2.74 14.30 -3.53
C SER A 311 -2.10 15.61 -3.08
N TYR A 312 -2.91 16.66 -3.04
CA TYR A 312 -2.55 17.92 -2.42
C TYR A 312 -2.93 17.94 -0.94
N VAL A 313 -2.17 18.67 -0.14
CA VAL A 313 -2.43 18.84 1.29
C VAL A 313 -2.49 20.32 1.63
N LYS A 314 -3.56 20.70 2.32
CA LYS A 314 -3.81 22.07 2.76
C LYS A 314 -3.85 22.16 4.27
N ASP A 315 -3.24 23.21 4.83
CA ASP A 315 -3.36 23.54 6.24
C ASP A 315 -4.80 23.99 6.57
N VAL A 316 -5.34 23.46 7.66
CA VAL A 316 -6.69 23.82 8.14
C VAL A 316 -6.67 23.95 9.67
N PRO A 317 -7.61 24.72 10.25
CA PRO A 317 -7.79 24.73 11.70
C PRO A 317 -8.04 23.31 12.23
N CYS A 318 -7.43 22.97 13.36
CA CYS A 318 -7.67 21.70 14.04
C CYS A 318 -9.15 21.57 14.43
N ALA A 319 -9.70 20.38 14.26
CA ALA A 319 -11.08 20.10 14.67
C ALA A 319 -11.24 20.21 16.19
N THR A 320 -12.40 20.70 16.63
CA THR A 320 -12.79 20.76 18.05
C THR A 320 -13.95 19.82 18.38
N GLU A 321 -14.59 19.27 17.35
CA GLU A 321 -15.70 18.32 17.41
C GLU A 321 -15.40 17.18 16.44
N ASN A 322 -16.07 16.03 16.61
CA ASN A 322 -15.87 14.85 15.76
C ASN A 322 -14.39 14.46 15.62
N ILE A 323 -13.68 14.49 16.75
CA ILE A 323 -12.25 14.18 16.81
C ILE A 323 -12.04 12.73 16.37
N SER A 324 -11.11 12.54 15.44
CA SER A 324 -10.64 11.23 14.97
C SER A 324 -9.18 11.32 14.54
N MET A 325 -8.53 10.18 14.26
CA MET A 325 -7.18 10.15 13.69
C MET A 325 -7.08 11.02 12.42
N SER A 326 -8.13 11.08 11.59
CA SER A 326 -8.13 11.89 10.37
C SER A 326 -7.99 13.39 10.63
N THR A 327 -8.49 13.88 11.77
CA THR A 327 -8.50 15.30 12.12
C THR A 327 -7.28 15.75 12.90
N ASP A 328 -6.55 14.81 13.51
CA ASP A 328 -5.44 15.14 14.42
C ASP A 328 -4.30 15.88 13.72
N SER A 329 -4.03 15.56 12.46
CA SER A 329 -2.99 16.25 11.69
C SER A 329 -3.33 17.71 11.33
N CYS A 330 -4.58 18.16 11.52
CA CYS A 330 -5.05 19.50 11.14
C CYS A 330 -4.74 19.81 9.67
N VAL A 331 -5.02 18.86 8.78
CA VAL A 331 -4.83 19.00 7.34
C VAL A 331 -6.08 18.58 6.58
N MET A 332 -6.18 19.04 5.34
CA MET A 332 -7.14 18.53 4.37
C MET A 332 -6.38 17.93 3.19
N VAL A 333 -6.68 16.68 2.86
CA VAL A 333 -6.16 15.99 1.67
C VAL A 333 -7.13 16.22 0.50
N ILE A 334 -6.61 16.66 -0.64
CA ILE A 334 -7.40 17.19 -1.76
C ILE A 334 -6.84 16.63 -3.08
N GLY A 335 -7.69 15.99 -3.89
CA GLY A 335 -7.30 15.45 -5.19
C GLY A 335 -7.16 16.51 -6.30
N GLU A 336 -7.65 17.72 -6.07
CA GLU A 336 -7.69 18.80 -7.05
C GLU A 336 -7.17 20.13 -6.50
N ARG A 337 -6.68 20.99 -7.39
CA ARG A 337 -6.26 22.36 -7.07
C ARG A 337 -6.94 23.30 -8.04
N ASN A 338 -7.75 24.22 -7.49
CA ASN A 338 -8.53 25.19 -8.28
C ASN A 338 -9.41 24.51 -9.35
N GLY A 339 -10.05 23.38 -9.00
CA GLY A 339 -10.91 22.60 -9.89
C GLY A 339 -10.17 21.77 -10.94
N VAL A 340 -8.84 21.62 -10.82
CA VAL A 340 -8.02 20.79 -11.70
C VAL A 340 -7.46 19.60 -10.89
N PRO A 341 -7.81 18.35 -11.23
CA PRO A 341 -7.22 17.17 -10.60
C PRO A 341 -5.70 17.14 -10.75
N ILE A 342 -4.99 16.62 -9.74
CA ILE A 342 -3.52 16.48 -9.78
C ILE A 342 -3.05 15.61 -10.95
N GLY A 343 -3.87 14.64 -11.34
CA GLY A 343 -3.63 13.75 -12.47
C GLY A 343 -4.93 13.18 -13.03
N PRO A 344 -4.88 12.50 -14.19
CA PRO A 344 -6.02 11.79 -14.74
C PRO A 344 -6.58 10.75 -13.76
N LYS A 345 -7.89 10.64 -13.70
CA LYS A 345 -8.60 9.66 -12.86
C LYS A 345 -8.62 8.29 -13.53
N ALA A 346 -8.40 7.22 -12.75
CA ALA A 346 -8.53 5.84 -13.22
C ALA A 346 -9.98 5.32 -13.09
N GLY A 347 -10.18 3.99 -13.03
CA GLY A 347 -11.49 3.39 -12.78
C GLY A 347 -12.04 3.77 -11.40
N SER A 348 -11.18 3.75 -10.38
CA SER A 348 -11.52 4.07 -9.01
C SER A 348 -11.52 5.57 -8.72
N ASP A 349 -12.46 5.99 -7.86
CA ASP A 349 -12.65 7.40 -7.53
C ASP A 349 -11.45 8.06 -6.85
N TRP A 350 -10.71 7.28 -6.07
CA TRP A 350 -9.58 7.73 -5.27
C TRP A 350 -8.24 7.75 -6.04
N LEU A 351 -8.14 7.07 -7.19
CA LEU A 351 -6.88 6.86 -7.89
C LEU A 351 -6.67 7.95 -8.96
N LEU A 352 -5.77 8.89 -8.66
CA LEU A 352 -5.34 9.95 -9.56
C LEU A 352 -3.91 9.65 -10.04
N ILE A 353 -3.77 9.35 -11.33
CA ILE A 353 -2.52 8.89 -11.95
C ILE A 353 -1.49 10.02 -11.93
N TYR A 354 -0.47 9.89 -11.08
CA TYR A 354 0.56 10.93 -10.93
C TYR A 354 1.98 10.36 -10.79
N PRO A 355 2.61 9.89 -11.88
CA PRO A 355 3.88 9.15 -11.83
C PRO A 355 5.02 9.82 -11.06
N LYS A 356 5.08 11.15 -11.04
CA LYS A 356 6.15 11.86 -10.33
C LYS A 356 6.16 11.56 -8.82
N GLY A 357 5.00 11.24 -8.23
CA GLY A 357 4.90 10.98 -6.80
C GLY A 357 5.70 9.76 -6.36
N ILE A 358 5.78 8.68 -7.17
CA ILE A 358 6.61 7.52 -6.81
C ILE A 358 8.08 7.89 -6.69
N ARG A 359 8.60 8.72 -7.60
CA ARG A 359 9.99 9.20 -7.55
C ARG A 359 10.24 10.02 -6.29
N ASP A 360 9.36 10.96 -6.01
CA ASP A 360 9.53 11.87 -4.88
C ASP A 360 9.41 11.13 -3.54
N LEU A 361 8.53 10.12 -3.45
CA LEU A 361 8.45 9.20 -2.30
C LEU A 361 9.72 8.36 -2.12
N LEU A 362 10.26 7.77 -3.20
CA LEU A 362 11.50 6.98 -3.14
C LEU A 362 12.69 7.85 -2.68
N LEU A 363 12.80 9.07 -3.22
CA LEU A 363 13.83 10.02 -2.79
C LEU A 363 13.64 10.49 -1.35
N TYR A 364 12.40 10.70 -0.92
CA TYR A 364 12.10 11.01 0.48
C TYR A 364 12.57 9.88 1.41
N ALA A 365 12.22 8.64 1.09
CA ALA A 365 12.64 7.48 1.86
C ALA A 365 14.17 7.37 1.92
N LYS A 366 14.83 7.57 0.77
CA LYS A 366 16.30 7.62 0.65
C LYS A 366 16.92 8.68 1.58
N PHE A 367 16.50 9.94 1.46
CA PHE A 367 17.16 11.03 2.17
C PHE A 367 16.80 11.08 3.66
N LYS A 368 15.58 10.72 4.04
CA LYS A 368 15.14 10.76 5.44
C LYS A 368 15.63 9.55 6.23
N PHE A 369 15.66 8.36 5.62
CA PHE A 369 15.91 7.10 6.32
C PHE A 369 17.23 6.43 5.94
N ASN A 370 18.20 7.21 5.46
CA ASN A 370 19.57 6.77 5.16
C ASN A 370 19.64 5.65 4.10
N ASP A 371 18.94 5.86 2.99
CA ASP A 371 19.01 5.03 1.77
C ASP A 371 18.72 3.54 2.02
N PRO A 372 17.56 3.19 2.60
CA PRO A 372 17.21 1.79 2.84
C PRO A 372 17.01 1.03 1.52
N VAL A 373 17.10 -0.30 1.55
CA VAL A 373 16.70 -1.13 0.40
C VAL A 373 15.21 -0.98 0.17
N LEU A 374 14.82 -0.56 -1.03
CA LEU A 374 13.42 -0.33 -1.42
C LEU A 374 12.99 -1.32 -2.50
N TYR A 375 11.82 -1.92 -2.32
CA TYR A 375 11.10 -2.65 -3.36
C TYR A 375 9.78 -1.94 -3.62
N ILE A 376 9.42 -1.73 -4.88
CA ILE A 376 8.06 -1.31 -5.22
C ILE A 376 7.21 -2.58 -5.23
N THR A 377 6.52 -2.83 -4.12
CA THR A 377 5.81 -4.09 -3.87
C THR A 377 4.40 -4.08 -4.45
N GLU A 378 3.84 -2.89 -4.72
CA GLU A 378 2.64 -2.71 -5.52
C GLU A 378 2.67 -1.39 -6.30
N ASN A 379 2.24 -1.46 -7.56
CA ASN A 379 1.96 -0.32 -8.42
C ASN A 379 1.00 -0.80 -9.50
N GLY A 380 -0.05 -0.05 -9.79
CA GLY A 380 -1.05 -0.50 -10.75
C GLY A 380 -2.17 0.50 -10.96
N VAL A 381 -3.04 0.18 -11.91
CA VAL A 381 -4.20 0.99 -12.25
C VAL A 381 -5.37 0.09 -12.60
N ASP A 382 -6.54 0.46 -12.08
CA ASP A 382 -7.80 -0.21 -12.36
C ASP A 382 -8.54 0.44 -13.52
N GLU A 383 -9.49 -0.29 -14.08
CA GLU A 383 -10.34 0.16 -15.18
C GLU A 383 -11.79 0.14 -14.70
N ALA A 384 -12.61 1.06 -15.24
CA ALA A 384 -14.02 1.08 -14.91
C ALA A 384 -14.67 -0.26 -15.31
N ASN A 385 -15.46 -0.85 -14.40
CA ASN A 385 -16.18 -2.08 -14.71
C ASN A 385 -17.35 -1.77 -15.66
N LEU A 386 -17.14 -2.07 -16.95
CA LEU A 386 -18.17 -1.93 -17.99
C LEU A 386 -18.83 -3.28 -18.34
N GLY A 387 -18.62 -4.32 -17.52
CA GLY A 387 -19.16 -5.67 -17.74
C GLY A 387 -18.56 -6.41 -18.96
N GLN A 388 -17.40 -5.98 -19.43
CA GLN A 388 -16.70 -6.55 -20.58
C GLN A 388 -15.21 -6.68 -20.29
N ILE A 389 -14.57 -7.71 -20.85
CA ILE A 389 -13.12 -7.90 -20.78
C ILE A 389 -12.47 -7.06 -21.88
N PHE A 390 -11.59 -6.14 -21.49
CA PHE A 390 -10.77 -5.35 -22.40
C PHE A 390 -9.34 -5.86 -22.38
N LEU A 391 -8.89 -6.45 -23.48
CA LEU A 391 -7.49 -6.88 -23.64
C LEU A 391 -6.58 -5.79 -24.21
N ASN A 392 -7.17 -4.70 -24.73
CA ASN A 392 -6.41 -3.53 -25.20
C ASN A 392 -6.25 -2.56 -24.03
N ASP A 393 -5.18 -2.70 -23.26
CA ASP A 393 -4.94 -2.01 -22.00
C ASP A 393 -3.92 -0.87 -22.11
N ASP A 394 -4.05 -0.04 -23.16
CA ASP A 394 -3.13 1.07 -23.43
C ASP A 394 -2.95 2.03 -22.24
N LEU A 395 -4.01 2.24 -21.45
CA LEU A 395 -3.95 3.04 -20.22
C LEU A 395 -3.00 2.42 -19.18
N ARG A 396 -3.09 1.10 -18.97
CA ARG A 396 -2.24 0.37 -18.04
C ARG A 396 -0.79 0.35 -18.51
N ILE A 397 -0.57 0.17 -19.82
CA ILE A 397 0.77 0.26 -20.41
C ILE A 397 1.35 1.67 -20.23
N ASP A 398 0.57 2.73 -20.50
CA ASP A 398 0.99 4.11 -20.30
C ASP A 398 1.30 4.39 -18.81
N TYR A 399 0.43 3.93 -17.90
CA TYR A 399 0.62 4.05 -16.47
C TYR A 399 1.98 3.47 -16.05
N TYR A 400 2.23 2.18 -16.35
CA TYR A 400 3.47 1.52 -15.96
C TYR A 400 4.69 2.18 -16.58
N THR A 401 4.61 2.54 -17.86
CA THR A 401 5.75 3.13 -18.56
C THR A 401 6.16 4.47 -17.93
N HIS A 402 5.21 5.32 -17.57
CA HIS A 402 5.53 6.60 -16.93
C HIS A 402 6.00 6.42 -15.47
N HIS A 403 5.45 5.48 -14.71
CA HIS A 403 5.91 5.20 -13.34
C HIS A 403 7.32 4.60 -13.36
N LEU A 404 7.59 3.60 -14.21
CA LEU A 404 8.91 3.01 -14.38
C LEU A 404 9.96 4.06 -14.79
N LYS A 405 9.58 5.05 -15.60
CA LYS A 405 10.49 6.16 -15.94
C LYS A 405 10.86 6.98 -14.71
N MET A 406 9.89 7.25 -13.83
CA MET A 406 10.10 7.97 -12.58
C MET A 406 10.94 7.16 -11.57
N VAL A 407 10.79 5.84 -11.56
CA VAL A 407 11.64 4.92 -10.78
C VAL A 407 13.08 4.95 -11.29
N GLN A 408 13.29 4.84 -12.60
CA GLN A 408 14.63 4.99 -13.20
C GLN A 408 15.27 6.33 -12.82
N ASP A 409 14.49 7.42 -12.85
CA ASP A 409 14.94 8.77 -12.48
C ASP A 409 15.21 8.93 -10.97
N ALA A 410 14.75 8.01 -10.12
CA ALA A 410 15.07 7.96 -8.69
C ALA A 410 16.35 7.16 -8.39
N ILE A 411 16.66 6.18 -9.25
CA ILE A 411 17.87 5.36 -9.19
C ILE A 411 19.09 6.13 -9.70
N SER A 412 18.90 6.92 -10.77
CA SER A 412 19.93 7.74 -11.43
C SER A 412 20.32 8.96 -10.60
#